data_AF-A0A329QNG2-F1
#
_entry.id   AF-A0A329QNG2-F1
#
_cell.length_a   1.000
_cell.length_b   1.000
_cell.length_c   1.000
_cell.angle_alpha   90.00
_cell.angle_beta   90.00
_cell.angle_gamma   90.00
#
_symmetry.space_group_name_H-M   'P 1'
#
loop_
_entity.id
_entity.type
_entity.pdbx_description
1 polymer ?
#
loop_
_entity_poly.entity_id
_entity_poly.type
_entity_poly.pdbx_seq_one_letter_code
_entity_poly.pdbx_strand_id
1 'polypeptide(L)'
;MTDGRLDLKYSVDSIKLGHTYRQELGDLDELCQSIRTIGLLHPIVISPDGLLISGRRRLEAVKRLRWRQVPVWIATHISDRLRTVMAVQHENTIRKDLTPLEAAELYAELKSLYAEEAARRQASTRFGSREHGAVDSTAPQDARVQAARAITGRDSHGMLEQVLELKRLVDSDDMPEWLRTQTEQALAELNADGKVHGRYLAITTAKASHELEDVATDPAAPEPARHTAQTELEHLAAIDHPATAAREARRATRKVRMSAQGWSDIEPSTRDALAARRLATLITQHYGWWDTVSPQAVAEHLTDEQWNMLTAFHEASTTFMRAAIDARAALDRRDGDMPAAS
;
A
#
# COMPACT_ATOMS: atom_id res chain seq x y z
N MET A 1 20.09 0.89 -30.97
CA MET A 1 21.38 1.61 -30.92
C MET A 1 22.27 0.88 -29.94
N THR A 2 23.49 0.62 -30.37
CA THR A 2 24.51 -0.32 -29.89
C THR A 2 24.55 -0.53 -28.37
N ASP A 3 24.25 -1.77 -27.98
CA ASP A 3 24.41 -2.35 -26.66
C ASP A 3 25.83 -2.10 -26.11
N GLY A 4 25.92 -1.69 -24.84
CA GLY A 4 27.13 -1.16 -24.21
C GLY A 4 28.19 -2.23 -23.94
N ARG A 5 28.75 -2.80 -25.01
CA ARG A 5 29.82 -3.79 -24.96
C ARG A 5 31.17 -3.11 -25.12
N LEU A 6 31.75 -2.70 -24.00
CA LEU A 6 33.15 -2.31 -23.89
C LEU A 6 33.78 -3.17 -22.79
N ASP A 7 34.37 -4.30 -23.18
CA ASP A 7 35.27 -5.12 -22.34
C ASP A 7 36.59 -4.35 -22.12
N LEU A 8 36.53 -3.26 -21.36
CA LEU A 8 37.71 -2.48 -21.02
C LEU A 8 38.34 -3.09 -19.76
N LYS A 9 39.61 -3.48 -19.87
CA LYS A 9 40.43 -3.87 -18.72
C LYS A 9 40.71 -2.62 -17.89
N TYR A 10 40.06 -2.49 -16.74
CA TYR A 10 40.21 -1.36 -15.83
C TYR A 10 41.23 -1.69 -14.75
N SER A 11 42.01 -0.69 -14.33
CA SER A 11 42.96 -0.85 -13.23
C SER A 11 42.19 -1.05 -11.93
N VAL A 12 42.54 -2.11 -11.19
CA VAL A 12 41.89 -2.44 -9.91
C VAL A 12 42.06 -1.31 -8.90
N ASP A 13 43.21 -0.64 -8.90
CA ASP A 13 43.55 0.46 -7.99
C ASP A 13 42.82 1.76 -8.31
N SER A 14 42.31 1.90 -9.53
CA SER A 14 41.57 3.09 -9.99
C SER A 14 40.09 3.05 -9.64
N ILE A 15 39.58 1.92 -9.15
CA ILE A 15 38.16 1.76 -8.79
C ILE A 15 37.92 2.37 -7.42
N LYS A 16 37.14 3.45 -7.38
CA LYS A 16 36.78 4.17 -6.16
C LYS A 16 35.60 3.48 -5.49
N LEU A 17 35.71 3.23 -4.19
CA LEU A 17 34.59 2.80 -3.38
C LEU A 17 33.78 4.05 -2.98
N GLY A 18 32.49 4.06 -3.27
CA GLY A 18 31.58 5.10 -2.77
C GLY A 18 31.22 4.92 -1.30
N HIS A 19 30.33 5.78 -0.79
CA HIS A 19 29.71 5.59 0.52
C HIS A 19 29.05 4.20 0.56
N THR A 20 29.62 3.32 1.38
CA THR A 20 29.17 1.93 1.48
C THR A 20 28.53 1.73 2.85
N TYR A 21 27.30 1.22 2.85
CA TYR A 21 26.54 0.94 4.09
C TYR A 21 26.91 -0.40 4.76
N ARG A 22 27.77 -1.23 4.15
CA ARG A 22 28.28 -2.50 4.69
C ARG A 22 29.80 -2.49 4.89
N GLN A 23 30.26 -2.82 6.10
CA GLN A 23 31.69 -3.00 6.43
C GLN A 23 32.17 -4.47 6.33
N GLU A 24 31.29 -5.47 6.47
CA GLU A 24 31.70 -6.88 6.45
C GLU A 24 31.47 -7.57 5.10
N LEU A 25 32.53 -8.19 4.57
CA LEU A 25 32.58 -8.83 3.26
C LEU A 25 32.41 -10.35 3.29
N GLY A 26 32.20 -10.96 4.45
CA GLY A 26 32.08 -12.43 4.62
C GLY A 26 33.28 -13.23 4.12
N ASP A 27 33.10 -14.55 3.98
CA ASP A 27 34.15 -15.44 3.47
C ASP A 27 34.34 -15.22 1.95
N LEU A 28 35.56 -14.87 1.57
CA LEU A 28 35.97 -14.59 0.19
C LEU A 28 36.84 -15.72 -0.38
N ASP A 29 37.21 -16.72 0.40
CA ASP A 29 38.20 -17.72 -0.01
C ASP A 29 37.62 -18.67 -1.05
N GLU A 30 36.37 -19.09 -0.88
CA GLU A 30 35.61 -19.88 -1.86
C GLU A 30 35.44 -19.11 -3.19
N LEU A 31 35.15 -17.80 -3.10
CA LEU A 31 35.02 -16.93 -4.28
C LEU A 31 36.35 -16.73 -5.00
N CYS A 32 37.46 -16.57 -4.26
CA CYS A 32 38.80 -16.50 -4.82
C CYS A 32 39.17 -17.79 -5.55
N GLN A 33 38.81 -18.95 -5.00
CA GLN A 33 39.09 -20.24 -5.60
C GLN A 33 38.26 -20.47 -6.87
N SER A 34 36.99 -20.09 -6.87
CA SER A 34 36.13 -20.10 -8.06
C SER A 34 36.70 -19.20 -9.18
N ILE A 35 37.10 -17.98 -8.85
CA ILE A 35 37.69 -17.03 -9.81
C ILE A 35 39.03 -17.53 -10.38
N ARG A 36 39.85 -18.23 -9.58
CA ARG A 36 41.10 -18.86 -10.09
C ARG A 36 40.82 -19.96 -11.11
N THR A 37 39.80 -20.78 -10.88
CA THR A 37 39.53 -21.97 -11.69
C THR A 37 38.78 -21.64 -12.98
N ILE A 38 37.77 -20.77 -12.89
CA ILE A 38 36.81 -20.52 -13.97
C ILE A 38 36.95 -19.10 -14.55
N GLY A 39 37.69 -18.22 -13.86
CA GLY A 39 37.80 -16.81 -14.21
C GLY A 39 36.66 -15.97 -13.64
N LEU A 40 36.71 -14.66 -13.90
CA LEU A 40 35.68 -13.73 -13.47
C LEU A 40 34.52 -13.76 -14.47
N LEU A 41 33.56 -14.66 -14.27
CA LEU A 41 32.40 -14.85 -15.17
C LEU A 41 31.50 -13.62 -15.27
N HIS A 42 31.30 -12.94 -14.14
CA HIS A 42 30.47 -11.74 -14.08
C HIS A 42 31.39 -10.51 -13.92
N PRO A 43 31.41 -9.57 -14.88
CA PRO A 43 32.24 -8.38 -14.79
C PRO A 43 31.80 -7.45 -13.66
N ILE A 44 32.72 -6.63 -13.15
CA ILE A 44 32.46 -5.61 -12.12
C ILE A 44 31.80 -4.41 -12.79
N VAL A 45 30.79 -3.79 -12.18
CA VAL A 45 30.10 -2.65 -12.80
C VAL A 45 30.55 -1.35 -12.13
N ILE A 46 31.00 -0.40 -12.95
CA ILE A 46 31.50 0.90 -12.49
C ILE A 46 30.84 2.07 -13.22
N SER A 47 30.86 3.25 -12.60
CA SER A 47 30.48 4.50 -13.25
C SER A 47 31.57 4.99 -14.21
N PRO A 48 31.27 5.90 -15.16
CA PRO A 48 32.27 6.59 -15.96
C PRO A 48 33.38 7.24 -15.12
N ASP A 49 33.04 7.72 -13.92
CA ASP A 49 33.97 8.36 -12.97
C ASP A 49 34.80 7.36 -12.15
N GLY A 50 34.66 6.05 -12.42
CA GLY A 50 35.38 4.98 -11.73
C GLY A 50 34.79 4.57 -10.38
N LEU A 51 33.56 4.99 -10.06
CA LEU A 51 32.88 4.60 -8.83
C LEU A 51 32.33 3.18 -8.95
N LEU A 52 32.59 2.33 -7.96
CA LEU A 52 32.02 0.99 -7.90
C LEU A 52 30.49 1.07 -7.73
N ILE A 53 29.76 0.51 -8.69
CA ILE A 53 28.30 0.38 -8.65
C ILE A 53 27.91 -1.00 -8.11
N SER A 54 28.55 -2.06 -8.63
CA SER A 54 28.25 -3.43 -8.22
C SER A 54 29.47 -4.35 -8.36
N GLY A 55 29.57 -5.34 -7.47
CA GLY A 55 30.65 -6.34 -7.47
C GLY A 55 31.73 -6.13 -6.42
N ARG A 56 31.44 -5.52 -5.26
CA ARG A 56 32.40 -5.26 -4.17
C ARG A 56 33.16 -6.50 -3.72
N ARG A 57 32.49 -7.62 -3.51
CA ARG A 57 33.13 -8.90 -3.13
C ARG A 57 34.05 -9.44 -4.23
N ARG A 58 33.65 -9.30 -5.50
CA ARG A 58 34.45 -9.70 -6.66
C ARG A 58 35.68 -8.81 -6.80
N LEU A 59 35.54 -7.49 -6.62
CA LEU A 59 36.65 -6.54 -6.55
C LEU A 59 37.64 -6.93 -5.46
N GLU A 60 37.15 -7.26 -4.26
CA GLU A 60 38.02 -7.62 -3.16
C GLU A 60 38.67 -9.00 -3.31
N ALA A 61 37.96 -9.95 -3.93
CA ALA A 61 38.54 -11.23 -4.33
C ALA A 61 39.64 -11.05 -5.38
N VAL A 62 39.44 -10.25 -6.43
CA VAL A 62 40.51 -10.00 -7.43
C VAL A 62 41.70 -9.22 -6.85
N LYS A 63 41.48 -8.36 -5.85
CA LYS A 63 42.57 -7.73 -5.08
C LYS A 63 43.37 -8.76 -4.27
N ARG A 64 42.70 -9.67 -3.55
CA ARG A 64 43.36 -10.79 -2.84
C ARG A 64 44.15 -11.68 -3.80
N LEU A 65 43.64 -11.86 -5.01
CA LEU A 65 44.31 -12.58 -6.10
C LEU A 65 45.40 -11.78 -6.82
N ARG A 66 45.65 -10.52 -6.41
CA ARG A 66 46.66 -9.60 -6.97
C ARG A 66 46.51 -9.34 -8.47
N TRP A 67 45.28 -9.31 -8.98
CA TRP A 67 45.04 -8.92 -10.36
C TRP A 67 45.29 -7.41 -10.52
N ARG A 68 46.09 -7.04 -11.53
CA ARG A 68 46.35 -5.62 -11.84
C ARG A 68 45.21 -4.97 -12.63
N GLN A 69 44.52 -5.78 -13.44
CA GLN A 69 43.41 -5.34 -14.28
C GLN A 69 42.25 -6.32 -14.14
N VAL A 70 41.03 -5.79 -14.18
CA VAL A 70 39.79 -6.56 -14.09
C VAL A 70 38.85 -6.14 -15.21
N PRO A 71 38.12 -7.08 -15.84
CA PRO A 71 37.08 -6.71 -16.79
C PRO A 71 35.95 -6.00 -16.03
N VAL A 72 35.66 -4.77 -16.48
CA VAL A 72 34.57 -3.98 -15.92
C VAL A 72 33.56 -3.63 -16.99
N TRP A 73 32.32 -3.44 -16.56
CA TRP A 73 31.28 -2.84 -17.35
C TRP A 73 31.12 -1.37 -16.94
N ILE A 74 31.37 -0.45 -17.88
CA ILE A 74 31.20 0.98 -17.64
C ILE A 74 29.77 1.36 -18.01
N ALA A 75 29.01 1.75 -16.99
CA ALA A 75 27.62 2.16 -17.13
C ALA A 75 27.50 3.60 -17.69
N THR A 76 27.68 3.78 -19.01
CA THR A 76 27.72 5.09 -19.70
C THR A 76 26.34 5.67 -20.07
N HIS A 77 25.32 4.83 -20.28
CA HIS A 77 23.94 5.23 -20.62
C HIS A 77 22.89 4.66 -19.67
N ILE A 78 23.32 4.26 -18.48
CA ILE A 78 22.44 3.69 -17.47
C ILE A 78 21.90 4.86 -16.66
N SER A 79 20.63 5.22 -16.85
CA SER A 79 19.92 6.13 -15.94
C SER A 79 20.17 5.69 -14.48
N ASP A 80 20.30 6.64 -13.55
CA ASP A 80 20.55 6.35 -12.12
C ASP A 80 19.62 5.23 -11.58
N ARG A 81 18.41 5.18 -12.13
CA ARG A 81 17.39 4.13 -12.02
C ARG A 81 17.90 2.70 -12.21
N LEU A 82 18.58 2.39 -13.32
CA LEU A 82 19.01 1.01 -13.62
C LEU A 82 20.29 0.66 -12.84
N ARG A 83 21.08 1.66 -12.39
CA ARG A 83 22.22 1.44 -11.50
C ARG A 83 21.80 0.99 -10.10
N THR A 84 20.86 1.72 -9.49
CA THR A 84 20.38 1.42 -8.13
C THR A 84 19.67 0.07 -8.09
N VAL A 85 18.80 -0.20 -9.09
CA VAL A 85 18.06 -1.45 -9.19
C VAL A 85 18.99 -2.64 -9.46
N MET A 86 19.99 -2.51 -10.36
CA MET A 86 20.94 -3.60 -10.61
C MET A 86 21.91 -3.84 -9.45
N ALA A 87 22.29 -2.80 -8.69
CA ALA A 87 23.09 -2.96 -7.48
C ALA A 87 22.32 -3.78 -6.42
N VAL A 88 21.07 -3.39 -6.16
CA VAL A 88 20.16 -4.05 -5.22
C VAL A 88 19.82 -5.49 -5.64
N GLN A 89 19.46 -5.69 -6.91
CA GLN A 89 19.06 -7.01 -7.40
C GLN A 89 20.24 -7.99 -7.47
N HIS A 90 21.45 -7.48 -7.75
CA HIS A 90 22.68 -8.28 -7.68
C HIS A 90 23.08 -8.63 -6.23
N GLU A 91 22.79 -7.76 -5.25
CA GLU A 91 22.96 -8.08 -3.83
C GLU A 91 21.96 -9.16 -3.35
N ASN A 92 20.69 -9.07 -3.76
CA ASN A 92 19.63 -10.02 -3.37
C ASN A 92 19.83 -11.42 -3.98
N THR A 93 20.43 -11.52 -5.17
CA THR A 93 20.60 -12.81 -5.87
C THR A 93 21.63 -13.73 -5.19
N ILE A 94 22.47 -13.24 -4.26
CA ILE A 94 23.67 -13.98 -3.79
C ILE A 94 23.64 -14.42 -2.30
N ARG A 95 22.74 -13.98 -1.39
CA ARG A 95 22.47 -14.69 -0.08
C ARG A 95 21.37 -14.05 0.81
N LYS A 96 20.62 -14.93 1.49
CA LYS A 96 19.51 -14.74 2.47
C LYS A 96 18.39 -13.82 2.01
N ASP A 97 17.18 -14.37 1.96
CA ASP A 97 15.97 -13.60 1.63
C ASP A 97 15.82 -12.42 2.58
N LEU A 98 15.54 -11.23 2.02
CA LEU A 98 15.23 -10.03 2.82
C LEU A 98 14.08 -10.35 3.77
N THR A 99 14.21 -9.92 5.03
CA THR A 99 13.06 -9.92 5.92
C THR A 99 11.98 -9.00 5.35
N PRO A 100 10.69 -9.24 5.63
CA PRO A 100 9.64 -8.36 5.09
C PRO A 100 9.80 -6.90 5.50
N LEU A 101 10.40 -6.62 6.68
CA LEU A 101 10.73 -5.25 7.10
C LEU A 101 11.81 -4.62 6.23
N GLU A 102 12.94 -5.30 6.01
CA GLU A 102 14.01 -4.80 5.14
C GLU A 102 13.52 -4.60 3.69
N ALA A 103 12.69 -5.53 3.19
CA ALA A 103 12.08 -5.41 1.87
C ALA A 103 11.16 -4.19 1.79
N ALA A 104 10.44 -3.87 2.85
CA ALA A 104 9.53 -2.72 2.93
C ALA A 104 10.28 -1.38 3.00
N GLU A 105 11.38 -1.30 3.75
CA GLU A 105 12.24 -0.10 3.81
C GLU A 105 12.88 0.20 2.46
N LEU A 106 13.47 -0.82 1.84
CA LEU A 106 14.01 -0.72 0.49
C LEU A 106 12.92 -0.31 -0.53
N TYR A 107 11.70 -0.83 -0.36
CA TYR A 107 10.55 -0.45 -1.18
C TYR A 107 10.19 1.03 -1.05
N ALA A 108 10.25 1.60 0.16
CA ALA A 108 10.00 3.03 0.36
C ALA A 108 10.99 3.91 -0.42
N GLU A 109 12.27 3.56 -0.39
CA GLU A 109 13.32 4.26 -1.13
C GLU A 109 13.16 4.12 -2.65
N LEU A 110 12.90 2.91 -3.16
CA LEU A 110 12.69 2.73 -4.60
C LEU A 110 11.41 3.43 -5.08
N LYS A 111 10.35 3.41 -4.28
CA LYS A 111 9.08 4.09 -4.58
C LYS A 111 9.28 5.60 -4.74
N SER A 112 10.06 6.25 -3.85
CA SER A 112 10.32 7.69 -3.97
C SER A 112 11.14 8.01 -5.22
N LEU A 113 12.22 7.25 -5.47
CA LEU A 113 13.06 7.42 -6.65
C LEU A 113 12.27 7.25 -7.96
N TYR A 114 11.38 6.26 -8.04
CA TYR A 114 10.53 6.07 -9.22
C TYR A 114 9.48 7.18 -9.37
N ALA A 115 8.95 7.71 -8.26
CA ALA A 115 7.99 8.81 -8.31
C ALA A 115 8.65 10.12 -8.80
N GLU A 116 9.83 10.46 -8.29
CA GLU A 116 10.60 11.63 -8.72
C GLU A 116 10.95 11.57 -10.20
N GLU A 117 11.36 10.40 -10.67
CA GLU A 117 11.70 10.17 -12.06
C GLU A 117 10.46 10.22 -12.98
N ALA A 118 9.32 9.66 -12.54
CA ALA A 118 8.06 9.80 -13.27
C ALA A 118 7.65 11.28 -13.40
N ALA A 119 7.81 12.05 -12.32
CA ALA A 119 7.57 13.50 -12.33
C ALA A 119 8.54 14.24 -13.27
N ARG A 120 9.83 13.88 -13.28
CA ARG A 120 10.83 14.45 -14.20
C ARG A 120 10.48 14.20 -15.67
N ARG A 121 10.05 12.98 -16.03
CA ARG A 121 9.60 12.67 -17.40
C ARG A 121 8.37 13.45 -17.81
N GLN A 122 7.38 13.56 -16.90
CA GLN A 122 6.18 14.36 -17.15
C GLN A 122 6.53 15.85 -17.35
N ALA A 123 7.52 16.37 -16.62
CA ALA A 123 8.00 17.73 -16.79
C ALA A 123 8.73 17.92 -18.14
N SER A 124 9.58 16.97 -18.56
CA SER A 124 10.31 17.06 -19.83
C SER A 124 9.40 16.93 -21.06
N THR A 125 8.34 16.13 -20.99
CA THR A 125 7.37 15.98 -22.10
C THR A 125 6.38 17.13 -22.18
N ARG A 126 6.21 17.91 -21.10
CA ARG A 126 5.34 19.11 -21.07
C ARG A 126 5.99 20.35 -21.70
N PHE A 127 7.32 20.39 -21.79
CA PHE A 127 8.08 21.55 -22.31
C PHE A 127 8.96 21.25 -23.54
N GLY A 128 9.04 20.00 -24.00
CA GLY A 128 9.83 19.58 -25.17
C GLY A 128 8.97 19.14 -26.35
N SER A 129 9.23 19.76 -27.51
CA SER A 129 8.67 19.55 -28.85
C SER A 129 8.16 18.15 -29.23
N ARG A 130 7.01 18.13 -29.93
CA ARG A 130 6.56 17.04 -30.82
C ARG A 130 7.54 16.86 -31.99
N GLU A 131 8.72 16.31 -31.76
CA GLU A 131 9.57 15.82 -32.86
C GLU A 131 10.66 14.88 -32.34
N HIS A 132 10.32 13.58 -32.33
CA HIS A 132 11.13 12.47 -32.83
C HIS A 132 10.69 11.14 -32.20
N GLY A 133 10.31 10.20 -33.07
CA GLY A 133 10.41 8.75 -32.85
C GLY A 133 9.59 8.19 -31.69
N ALA A 134 8.40 7.65 -32.02
CA ALA A 134 7.73 6.67 -31.18
C ALA A 134 8.66 5.47 -30.95
N VAL A 135 9.30 5.42 -29.77
CA VAL A 135 9.99 4.24 -29.26
C VAL A 135 9.21 3.80 -28.03
N ASP A 136 8.52 2.68 -28.22
CA ASP A 136 7.80 1.85 -27.26
C ASP A 136 7.22 2.57 -26.03
N SER A 137 5.97 3.01 -26.18
CA SER A 137 5.11 3.53 -25.11
C SER A 137 4.87 2.47 -24.04
N THR A 138 5.87 2.22 -23.18
CA THR A 138 5.58 1.62 -21.88
C THR A 138 4.77 2.65 -21.11
N ALA A 139 3.46 2.40 -21.00
CA ALA A 139 2.54 3.20 -20.21
C ALA A 139 3.19 3.54 -18.85
N PRO A 140 2.95 4.73 -18.27
CA PRO A 140 3.50 5.09 -16.97
C PRO A 140 3.09 4.02 -15.96
N GLN A 141 4.00 3.11 -15.64
CA GLN A 141 3.70 2.09 -14.65
C GLN A 141 3.80 2.77 -13.28
N ASP A 142 2.85 2.43 -12.41
CA ASP A 142 2.83 2.91 -11.04
C ASP A 142 4.19 2.68 -10.37
N ALA A 143 4.79 3.74 -9.82
CA ALA A 143 6.04 3.71 -9.10
C ALA A 143 6.04 2.64 -7.99
N ARG A 144 4.88 2.39 -7.38
CA ARG A 144 4.67 1.33 -6.37
C ARG A 144 4.87 -0.06 -6.97
N VAL A 145 4.21 -0.34 -8.09
CA VAL A 145 4.31 -1.64 -8.77
C VAL A 145 5.73 -1.87 -9.29
N GLN A 146 6.38 -0.82 -9.82
CA GLN A 146 7.79 -0.90 -10.24
C GLN A 146 8.73 -1.21 -9.08
N ALA A 147 8.57 -0.54 -7.93
CA ALA A 147 9.36 -0.79 -6.71
C ALA A 147 9.17 -2.21 -6.19
N ALA A 148 7.92 -2.66 -6.07
CA ALA A 148 7.62 -3.99 -5.56
C ALA A 148 8.20 -5.11 -6.43
N ARG A 149 8.10 -4.97 -7.76
CA ARG A 149 8.67 -5.93 -8.73
C ARG A 149 10.20 -5.95 -8.70
N ALA A 150 10.84 -4.81 -8.50
CA ALA A 150 12.30 -4.73 -8.43
C ALA A 150 12.87 -5.48 -7.21
N ILE A 151 12.11 -5.56 -6.11
CA ILE A 151 12.55 -6.17 -4.85
C ILE A 151 12.14 -7.64 -4.77
N THR A 152 10.87 -7.92 -5.02
CA THR A 152 10.28 -9.25 -4.78
C THR A 152 10.09 -10.08 -6.05
N GLY A 153 10.38 -9.51 -7.23
CA GLY A 153 10.13 -10.14 -8.53
C GLY A 153 8.66 -10.20 -8.95
N ARG A 154 7.72 -9.83 -8.07
CA ARG A 154 6.27 -9.86 -8.30
C ARG A 154 5.60 -8.57 -7.85
N ASP A 155 4.33 -8.42 -8.18
CA ASP A 155 3.55 -7.32 -7.64
C ASP A 155 3.17 -7.61 -6.17
N SER A 156 3.90 -7.01 -5.24
CA SER A 156 3.75 -7.17 -3.79
C SER A 156 3.59 -5.83 -3.06
N HIS A 157 3.26 -4.76 -3.78
CA HIS A 157 3.22 -3.41 -3.23
C HIS A 157 2.29 -3.31 -2.01
N GLY A 158 1.10 -3.93 -2.05
CA GLY A 158 0.15 -3.90 -0.92
C GLY A 158 0.70 -4.52 0.36
N MET A 159 1.47 -5.60 0.25
CA MET A 159 2.14 -6.23 1.40
C MET A 159 3.23 -5.32 1.97
N LEU A 160 4.04 -4.71 1.10
CA LEU A 160 5.13 -3.81 1.52
C LEU A 160 4.58 -2.53 2.18
N GLU A 161 3.47 -1.98 1.66
CA GLU A 161 2.76 -0.86 2.29
C GLU A 161 2.20 -1.22 3.67
N GLN A 162 1.69 -2.45 3.87
CA GLN A 162 1.23 -2.92 5.18
C GLN A 162 2.38 -2.94 6.20
N VAL A 163 3.55 -3.46 5.81
CA VAL A 163 4.74 -3.46 6.69
C VAL A 163 5.20 -2.04 7.01
N LEU A 164 5.24 -1.15 6.01
CA LEU A 164 5.55 0.27 6.23
C LEU A 164 4.53 0.98 7.13
N GLU A 165 3.26 0.61 7.06
CA GLU A 165 2.23 1.14 7.96
C GLU A 165 2.46 0.68 9.40
N LEU A 166 2.77 -0.59 9.64
CA LEU A 166 3.13 -1.10 10.97
C LEU A 166 4.38 -0.41 11.53
N LYS A 167 5.42 -0.21 10.70
CA LYS A 167 6.62 0.52 11.10
C LYS A 167 6.30 1.96 11.48
N ARG A 168 5.51 2.68 10.66
CA ARG A 168 5.08 4.06 10.95
C ARG A 168 4.27 4.17 12.23
N LEU A 169 3.49 3.15 12.60
CA LEU A 169 2.80 3.12 13.89
C LEU A 169 3.82 3.10 15.02
N VAL A 170 4.81 2.21 14.99
CA VAL A 170 5.89 2.12 16.00
C VAL A 170 6.68 3.42 16.12
N ASP A 171 7.03 4.04 14.99
CA ASP A 171 7.80 5.28 14.93
C ASP A 171 6.98 6.52 15.35
N SER A 172 5.68 6.39 15.62
CA SER A 172 4.81 7.50 16.04
C SER A 172 4.93 7.75 17.55
N ASP A 173 5.27 8.99 17.92
CA ASP A 173 5.39 9.41 19.33
C ASP A 173 4.05 9.37 20.08
N ASP A 174 2.94 9.64 19.39
CA ASP A 174 1.57 9.70 19.94
C ASP A 174 0.91 8.31 20.12
N MET A 175 1.67 7.22 19.93
CA MET A 175 1.10 5.88 20.01
C MET A 175 1.05 5.35 21.45
N PRO A 176 -0.09 4.78 21.90
CA PRO A 176 -0.19 4.11 23.19
C PRO A 176 0.82 2.97 23.36
N GLU A 177 1.36 2.80 24.57
CA GLU A 177 2.41 1.80 24.88
C GLU A 177 1.96 0.35 24.61
N TRP A 178 0.69 0.05 24.88
CA TRP A 178 0.12 -1.28 24.60
C TRP A 178 0.17 -1.61 23.09
N LEU A 179 -0.14 -0.63 22.24
CA LEU A 179 -0.15 -0.79 20.79
C LEU A 179 1.27 -0.83 20.22
N ARG A 180 2.21 -0.08 20.83
CA ARG A 180 3.64 -0.15 20.50
C ARG A 180 4.17 -1.56 20.72
N THR A 181 3.98 -2.09 21.91
CA THR A 181 4.44 -3.43 22.29
C THR A 181 3.86 -4.49 21.36
N GLN A 182 2.55 -4.43 21.09
CA GLN A 182 1.88 -5.39 20.21
C GLN A 182 2.39 -5.30 18.76
N THR A 183 2.61 -4.09 18.25
CA THR A 183 3.08 -3.87 16.87
C THR A 183 4.54 -4.27 16.70
N GLU A 184 5.41 -3.99 17.68
CA GLU A 184 6.81 -4.44 17.70
C GLU A 184 6.90 -5.96 17.72
N GLN A 185 6.08 -6.63 18.54
CA GLN A 185 5.98 -8.08 18.53
C GLN A 185 5.53 -8.60 17.15
N ALA A 186 4.50 -8.00 16.55
CA ALA A 186 4.03 -8.38 15.23
C ALA A 186 5.11 -8.20 14.14
N LEU A 187 5.91 -7.14 14.20
CA LEU A 187 7.06 -6.89 13.32
C LEU A 187 8.17 -7.93 13.51
N ALA A 188 8.46 -8.31 14.75
CA ALA A 188 9.45 -9.36 15.03
C ALA A 188 9.00 -10.72 14.50
N GLU A 189 7.73 -11.07 14.70
CA GLU A 189 7.18 -12.35 14.24
C GLU A 189 7.05 -12.43 12.72
N LEU A 190 6.65 -11.35 12.03
CA LEU A 190 6.60 -11.36 10.56
C LEU A 190 8.00 -11.44 9.95
N ASN A 191 9.04 -10.92 10.62
CA ASN A 191 10.42 -11.12 10.20
C ASN A 191 10.88 -12.58 10.35
N ALA A 192 10.27 -13.33 11.27
CA ALA A 192 10.58 -14.74 11.48
C ALA A 192 9.87 -15.68 10.49
N ASP A 193 8.58 -15.45 10.18
CA ASP A 193 7.77 -16.40 9.39
C ASP A 193 7.20 -15.85 8.06
N GLY A 194 7.41 -14.56 7.76
CA GLY A 194 6.97 -13.91 6.52
C GLY A 194 5.47 -13.57 6.44
N LYS A 195 4.66 -13.86 7.46
CA LYS A 195 3.20 -13.64 7.41
C LYS A 195 2.84 -12.21 7.80
N VAL A 196 2.53 -11.39 6.79
CA VAL A 196 2.21 -9.96 6.98
C VAL A 196 0.71 -9.72 7.18
N HIS A 197 -0.12 -10.18 6.25
CA HIS A 197 -1.51 -9.71 6.14
C HIS A 197 -2.36 -9.95 7.40
N GLY A 198 -2.29 -11.15 7.99
CA GLY A 198 -3.06 -11.47 9.20
C GLY A 198 -2.68 -10.61 10.40
N ARG A 199 -1.38 -10.36 10.60
CA ARG A 199 -0.87 -9.50 11.69
C ARG A 199 -1.28 -8.05 11.49
N TYR A 200 -1.21 -7.56 10.25
CA TYR A 200 -1.69 -6.24 9.89
C TYR A 200 -3.19 -6.05 10.20
N LEU A 201 -4.02 -7.05 9.86
CA LEU A 201 -5.45 -7.02 10.20
C LEU A 201 -5.67 -7.00 11.71
N ALA A 202 -4.93 -7.81 12.47
CA ALA A 202 -5.04 -7.86 13.93
C ALA A 202 -4.70 -6.49 14.56
N ILE A 203 -3.55 -5.90 14.21
CA ILE A 203 -3.12 -4.58 14.75
C ILE A 203 -4.11 -3.48 14.38
N THR A 204 -4.56 -3.43 13.11
CA THR A 204 -5.48 -2.38 12.68
C THR A 204 -6.88 -2.53 13.28
N THR A 205 -7.33 -3.76 13.54
CA THR A 205 -8.59 -4.03 14.25
C THR A 205 -8.46 -3.64 15.72
N ALA A 206 -7.40 -4.07 16.41
CA ALA A 206 -7.16 -3.76 17.81
C ALA A 206 -7.09 -2.24 18.05
N LYS A 207 -6.35 -1.51 17.20
CA LYS A 207 -6.30 -0.05 17.23
C LYS A 207 -7.69 0.57 17.08
N ALA A 208 -8.46 0.14 16.08
CA ALA A 208 -9.79 0.67 15.83
C ALA A 208 -10.78 0.35 16.96
N SER A 209 -10.74 -0.85 17.55
CA SER A 209 -11.55 -1.21 18.70
C SER A 209 -11.24 -0.32 19.90
N HIS A 210 -9.95 -0.06 20.18
CA HIS A 210 -9.58 0.83 21.27
C HIS A 210 -10.03 2.28 21.04
N GLU A 211 -9.88 2.81 19.81
CA GLU A 211 -10.42 4.13 19.46
C GLU A 211 -11.93 4.22 19.69
N LEU A 212 -12.67 3.13 19.43
CA LEU A 212 -14.12 3.06 19.70
C LEU A 212 -14.42 2.97 21.20
N GLU A 213 -13.64 2.21 21.97
CA GLU A 213 -13.79 2.10 23.43
C GLU A 213 -13.52 3.44 24.12
N ASP A 214 -12.49 4.17 23.69
CA ASP A 214 -12.19 5.51 24.18
C ASP A 214 -13.37 6.45 23.95
N VAL A 215 -13.94 6.46 22.73
CA VAL A 215 -15.11 7.30 22.45
C VAL A 215 -16.34 6.84 23.22
N ALA A 216 -16.57 5.53 23.39
CA ALA A 216 -17.72 5.01 24.10
C ALA A 216 -17.69 5.37 25.60
N THR A 217 -16.49 5.41 26.19
CA THR A 217 -16.29 5.65 27.63
C THR A 217 -16.04 7.11 27.98
N ASP A 218 -15.67 7.97 27.01
CA ASP A 218 -15.40 9.39 27.23
C ASP A 218 -16.68 10.19 27.58
N PRO A 219 -16.82 10.71 28.82
CA PRO A 219 -17.95 11.54 29.21
C PRO A 219 -18.03 12.87 28.46
N ALA A 220 -16.93 13.35 27.88
CA ALA A 220 -16.88 14.57 27.09
C ALA A 220 -17.31 14.38 25.63
N ALA A 221 -17.34 13.13 25.13
CA ALA A 221 -17.78 12.83 23.78
C ALA A 221 -19.29 13.09 23.58
N PRO A 222 -19.76 13.48 22.38
CA PRO A 222 -21.19 13.64 22.12
C PRO A 222 -21.98 12.34 22.31
N GLU A 223 -23.16 12.41 22.92
CA GLU A 223 -24.02 11.24 23.18
C GLU A 223 -24.28 10.37 21.92
N PRO A 224 -24.54 10.93 20.72
CA PRO A 224 -24.70 10.11 19.52
C PRO A 224 -23.43 9.36 19.11
N ALA A 225 -22.25 9.93 19.37
CA ALA A 225 -20.97 9.30 19.08
C ALA A 225 -20.70 8.16 20.05
N ARG A 226 -20.95 8.36 21.37
CA ARG A 226 -20.87 7.31 22.39
C ARG A 226 -21.76 6.12 22.06
N HIS A 227 -23.05 6.37 21.83
CA HIS A 227 -24.00 5.31 21.50
C HIS A 227 -23.60 4.57 20.22
N THR A 228 -23.18 5.30 19.17
CA THR A 228 -22.68 4.67 17.94
C THR A 228 -21.48 3.79 18.22
N ALA A 229 -20.50 4.27 18.99
CA ALA A 229 -19.30 3.52 19.32
C ALA A 229 -19.62 2.22 20.06
N GLN A 230 -20.53 2.29 21.05
CA GLN A 230 -20.96 1.12 21.82
C GLN A 230 -21.66 0.08 20.94
N THR A 231 -22.61 0.49 20.08
CA THR A 231 -23.28 -0.43 19.15
C THR A 231 -22.29 -1.08 18.17
N GLU A 232 -21.33 -0.32 17.64
CA GLU A 232 -20.36 -0.87 16.70
C GLU A 232 -19.35 -1.82 17.40
N LEU A 233 -18.98 -1.57 18.66
CA LEU A 233 -18.16 -2.48 19.45
C LEU A 233 -18.85 -3.83 19.67
N GLU A 234 -20.14 -3.82 20.03
CA GLU A 234 -20.94 -5.04 20.17
C GLU A 234 -21.01 -5.82 18.85
N HIS A 235 -21.20 -5.13 17.73
CA HIS A 235 -21.19 -5.74 16.41
C HIS A 235 -19.81 -6.33 16.05
N LEU A 236 -18.72 -5.62 16.34
CA LEU A 236 -17.36 -6.11 16.08
C LEU A 236 -17.02 -7.37 16.89
N ALA A 237 -17.48 -7.44 18.14
CA ALA A 237 -17.27 -8.60 19.01
C ALA A 237 -17.95 -9.87 18.47
N ALA A 238 -18.98 -9.74 17.62
CA ALA A 238 -19.68 -10.85 17.00
C ALA A 238 -19.03 -11.36 15.69
N ILE A 239 -17.95 -10.73 15.21
CA ILE A 239 -17.31 -11.09 13.94
C ILE A 239 -16.10 -11.99 14.17
N ASP A 240 -16.20 -13.25 13.75
CA ASP A 240 -15.10 -14.21 13.86
C ASP A 240 -14.00 -14.03 12.80
N HIS A 241 -14.36 -13.59 11.59
CA HIS A 241 -13.43 -13.56 10.46
C HIS A 241 -12.55 -12.29 10.48
N PRO A 242 -11.20 -12.40 10.53
CA PRO A 242 -10.30 -11.27 10.77
C PRO A 242 -10.36 -10.17 9.70
N ALA A 243 -10.48 -10.55 8.41
CA ALA A 243 -10.62 -9.57 7.33
C ALA A 243 -11.93 -8.78 7.41
N THR A 244 -13.03 -9.45 7.78
CA THR A 244 -14.34 -8.81 7.98
C THR A 244 -14.30 -7.91 9.20
N ALA A 245 -13.71 -8.36 10.32
CA ALA A 245 -13.54 -7.57 11.53
C ALA A 245 -12.75 -6.28 11.27
N ALA A 246 -11.61 -6.37 10.57
CA ALA A 246 -10.80 -5.20 10.23
C ALA A 246 -11.54 -4.21 9.31
N ARG A 247 -12.33 -4.72 8.36
CA ARG A 247 -13.14 -3.88 7.46
C ARG A 247 -14.25 -3.16 8.23
N GLU A 248 -14.99 -3.88 9.05
CA GLU A 248 -16.06 -3.29 9.87
C GLU A 248 -15.48 -2.32 10.90
N ALA A 249 -14.31 -2.60 11.49
CA ALA A 249 -13.70 -1.70 12.47
C ALA A 249 -13.31 -0.34 11.84
N ARG A 250 -12.81 -0.34 10.61
CA ARG A 250 -12.55 0.89 9.83
C ARG A 250 -13.84 1.64 9.48
N ARG A 251 -14.92 0.91 9.21
CA ARG A 251 -16.24 1.49 8.93
C ARG A 251 -16.82 2.13 10.19
N ALA A 252 -16.70 1.46 11.33
CA ALA A 252 -17.15 1.90 12.64
C ALA A 252 -16.44 3.19 13.08
N THR A 253 -15.10 3.24 13.04
CA THR A 253 -14.34 4.46 13.42
C THR A 253 -14.72 5.66 12.56
N ARG A 254 -14.94 5.47 11.26
CA ARG A 254 -15.46 6.52 10.37
C ARG A 254 -16.87 6.95 10.79
N LYS A 255 -17.77 6.01 11.06
CA LYS A 255 -19.15 6.29 11.45
C LYS A 255 -19.21 7.07 12.77
N VAL A 256 -18.43 6.67 13.77
CA VAL A 256 -18.29 7.37 15.05
C VAL A 256 -17.74 8.77 14.86
N ARG A 257 -16.69 8.96 14.05
CA ARG A 257 -16.16 10.29 13.73
C ARG A 257 -17.22 11.19 13.08
N MET A 258 -18.04 10.64 12.18
CA MET A 258 -19.15 11.38 11.58
C MET A 258 -20.25 11.72 12.59
N SER A 259 -20.52 10.85 13.56
CA SER A 259 -21.43 11.12 14.68
C SER A 259 -20.87 12.17 15.65
N ALA A 260 -19.55 12.21 15.84
CA ALA A 260 -18.87 13.16 16.73
C ALA A 260 -18.70 14.56 16.11
N GLN A 261 -18.45 14.64 14.80
CA GLN A 261 -18.30 15.91 14.07
C GLN A 261 -19.59 16.69 13.88
N GLY A 262 -20.70 16.25 14.47
CA GLY A 262 -21.85 17.08 14.75
C GLY A 262 -22.33 17.95 13.58
N TRP A 263 -23.38 17.48 12.91
CA TRP A 263 -24.47 18.39 12.56
C TRP A 263 -25.22 18.79 13.85
N SER A 264 -24.49 19.21 14.89
CA SER A 264 -25.01 19.54 16.23
C SER A 264 -25.78 20.85 16.23
N ASP A 265 -25.55 21.68 15.21
CA ASP A 265 -26.19 23.00 15.05
C ASP A 265 -27.47 22.91 14.18
N ILE A 266 -27.81 21.71 13.71
CA ILE A 266 -28.96 21.46 12.85
C ILE A 266 -29.96 20.66 13.68
N GLU A 267 -31.09 21.30 14.01
CA GLU A 267 -32.29 20.69 14.58
C GLU A 267 -32.47 19.25 14.04
N PRO A 268 -32.68 18.21 14.89
CA PRO A 268 -32.76 16.81 14.45
C PRO A 268 -33.72 16.61 13.26
N SER A 269 -34.84 17.34 13.27
CA SER A 269 -35.82 17.41 12.18
C SER A 269 -35.23 17.89 10.84
N THR A 270 -34.35 18.90 10.87
CA THR A 270 -33.66 19.44 9.69
C THR A 270 -32.52 18.55 9.20
N ARG A 271 -31.86 17.80 10.09
CA ARG A 271 -30.87 16.78 9.74
C ARG A 271 -31.53 15.61 8.99
N ASP A 272 -32.64 15.11 9.53
CA ASP A 272 -33.40 14.03 8.92
C ASP A 272 -33.99 14.45 7.58
N ALA A 273 -34.47 15.70 7.47
CA ALA A 273 -34.91 16.26 6.20
C ALA A 273 -33.79 16.36 5.15
N LEU A 274 -32.56 16.76 5.53
CA LEU A 274 -31.44 16.82 4.58
C LEU A 274 -30.96 15.41 4.19
N ALA A 275 -30.95 14.46 5.13
CA ALA A 275 -30.60 13.07 4.86
C ALA A 275 -31.62 12.43 3.89
N ALA A 276 -32.91 12.66 4.10
CA ALA A 276 -33.98 12.24 3.19
C ALA A 276 -33.84 12.89 1.81
N ARG A 277 -33.51 14.19 1.73
CA ARG A 277 -33.25 14.89 0.45
C ARG A 277 -32.03 14.33 -0.29
N ARG A 278 -30.94 14.06 0.43
CA ARG A 278 -29.74 13.43 -0.16
C ARG A 278 -30.03 12.04 -0.69
N LEU A 279 -30.78 11.22 0.07
CA LEU A 279 -31.24 9.91 -0.37
C LEU A 279 -32.08 10.02 -1.66
N ALA A 280 -33.03 10.97 -1.70
CA ALA A 280 -33.82 11.23 -2.89
C ALA A 280 -32.94 11.61 -4.09
N THR A 281 -31.96 12.49 -3.91
CA THR A 281 -31.01 12.87 -4.98
C THR A 281 -30.21 11.66 -5.49
N LEU A 282 -29.67 10.84 -4.59
CA LEU A 282 -28.93 9.63 -4.96
C LEU A 282 -29.82 8.65 -5.75
N ILE A 283 -31.04 8.41 -5.28
CA ILE A 283 -32.00 7.56 -5.99
C ILE A 283 -32.31 8.15 -7.37
N THR A 284 -32.58 9.45 -7.48
CA THR A 284 -32.85 10.11 -8.76
C THR A 284 -31.68 9.98 -9.75
N GLN A 285 -30.44 10.14 -9.27
CA GLN A 285 -29.24 10.02 -10.12
C GLN A 285 -29.04 8.61 -10.68
N HIS A 286 -29.47 7.59 -9.96
CA HIS A 286 -29.30 6.19 -10.36
C HIS A 286 -30.60 5.52 -10.82
N TYR A 287 -31.73 6.24 -10.84
CA TYR A 287 -33.01 5.70 -11.25
C TYR A 287 -32.98 5.28 -12.74
N GLY A 288 -33.53 4.11 -13.05
CA GLY A 288 -33.61 3.60 -14.43
C GLY A 288 -32.38 2.82 -14.89
N TRP A 289 -31.41 2.55 -14.02
CA TRP A 289 -30.23 1.74 -14.41
C TRP A 289 -30.61 0.35 -14.92
N TRP A 290 -31.69 -0.24 -14.40
CA TRP A 290 -32.24 -1.54 -14.81
C TRP A 290 -32.74 -1.56 -16.26
N ASP A 291 -32.98 -0.40 -16.88
CA ASP A 291 -33.34 -0.31 -18.29
C ASP A 291 -32.12 -0.44 -19.23
N THR A 292 -30.91 -0.27 -18.67
CA THR A 292 -29.64 -0.30 -19.42
C THR A 292 -28.79 -1.53 -19.15
N VAL A 293 -29.11 -2.30 -18.11
CA VAL A 293 -28.33 -3.45 -17.67
C VAL A 293 -29.19 -4.71 -17.71
N SER A 294 -28.77 -5.69 -18.51
CA SER A 294 -29.47 -6.98 -18.63
C SER A 294 -29.32 -7.83 -17.36
N PRO A 295 -30.41 -8.44 -16.84
CA PRO A 295 -30.32 -9.38 -15.72
C PRO A 295 -29.36 -10.55 -15.96
N GLN A 296 -29.29 -11.04 -17.21
CA GLN A 296 -28.37 -12.11 -17.59
C GLN A 296 -26.90 -11.66 -17.47
N ALA A 297 -26.58 -10.45 -17.94
CA ALA A 297 -25.24 -9.89 -17.83
C ALA A 297 -24.79 -9.70 -16.36
N VAL A 298 -25.74 -9.34 -15.48
CA VAL A 298 -25.48 -9.22 -14.02
C VAL A 298 -25.18 -10.58 -13.41
N ALA A 299 -25.93 -11.62 -13.78
CA ALA A 299 -25.71 -12.99 -13.29
C ALA A 299 -24.40 -13.61 -13.81
N GLU A 300 -24.00 -13.30 -15.04
CA GLU A 300 -22.83 -13.89 -15.69
C GLU A 300 -21.51 -13.21 -15.35
N HIS A 301 -21.52 -11.90 -15.07
CA HIS A 301 -20.28 -11.09 -15.00
C HIS A 301 -19.96 -10.50 -13.63
N LEU A 302 -20.88 -10.55 -12.65
CA LEU A 302 -20.55 -10.16 -11.29
C LEU A 302 -19.70 -11.25 -10.62
N THR A 303 -18.69 -10.82 -9.88
CA THR A 303 -17.99 -11.70 -8.94
C THR A 303 -18.90 -12.07 -7.77
N ASP A 304 -18.61 -13.18 -7.07
CA ASP A 304 -19.40 -13.61 -5.90
C ASP A 304 -19.51 -12.51 -4.83
N GLU A 305 -18.44 -11.74 -4.61
CA GLU A 305 -18.45 -10.61 -3.67
C GLU A 305 -19.40 -9.49 -4.13
N GLN A 306 -19.37 -9.14 -5.41
CA GLN A 306 -20.26 -8.10 -5.96
C GLN A 306 -21.72 -8.58 -5.99
N TRP A 307 -21.95 -9.86 -6.30
CA TRP A 307 -23.28 -10.47 -6.26
C TRP A 307 -23.87 -10.42 -4.84
N ASN A 308 -23.10 -10.86 -3.85
CA ASN A 308 -23.52 -10.83 -2.44
C ASN A 308 -23.77 -9.41 -1.94
N MET A 309 -22.96 -8.44 -2.36
CA MET A 309 -23.18 -7.03 -2.02
C MET A 309 -24.48 -6.50 -2.65
N LEU A 310 -24.75 -6.84 -3.91
CA LEU A 310 -25.97 -6.41 -4.62
C LEU A 310 -27.24 -7.00 -3.97
N THR A 311 -27.23 -8.29 -3.65
CA THR A 311 -28.38 -8.97 -3.03
C THR A 311 -28.61 -8.51 -1.60
N ALA A 312 -27.55 -8.35 -0.79
CA ALA A 312 -27.65 -7.78 0.55
C ALA A 312 -28.18 -6.34 0.52
N PHE A 313 -27.74 -5.52 -0.46
CA PHE A 313 -28.29 -4.18 -0.66
C PHE A 313 -29.79 -4.23 -1.01
N HIS A 314 -30.22 -5.17 -1.86
CA HIS A 314 -31.63 -5.33 -2.22
C HIS A 314 -32.50 -5.67 -1.00
N GLU A 315 -32.06 -6.61 -0.15
CA GLU A 315 -32.78 -6.99 1.06
C GLU A 315 -32.86 -5.85 2.08
N ALA A 316 -31.72 -5.20 2.33
CA ALA A 316 -31.65 -4.07 3.27
C ALA A 316 -32.49 -2.87 2.80
N SER A 317 -32.42 -2.53 1.51
CA SER A 317 -33.19 -1.42 0.93
C SER A 317 -34.69 -1.72 0.91
N THR A 318 -35.10 -2.95 0.62
CA THR A 318 -36.50 -3.38 0.69
C THR A 318 -37.05 -3.26 2.11
N THR A 319 -36.27 -3.73 3.10
CA THR A 319 -36.65 -3.66 4.52
C THR A 319 -36.79 -2.22 4.98
N PHE A 320 -35.82 -1.36 4.64
CA PHE A 320 -35.86 0.07 4.93
C PHE A 320 -37.07 0.75 4.29
N MET A 321 -37.33 0.49 3.00
CA MET A 321 -38.46 1.10 2.29
C MET A 321 -39.81 0.65 2.86
N ARG A 322 -39.95 -0.60 3.29
CA ARG A 322 -41.16 -1.07 3.96
C ARG A 322 -41.41 -0.28 5.25
N ALA A 323 -40.40 -0.13 6.09
CA ALA A 323 -40.51 0.67 7.32
C ALA A 323 -40.84 2.14 7.01
N ALA A 324 -40.25 2.73 5.97
CA ALA A 324 -40.53 4.11 5.56
C ALA A 324 -41.97 4.29 5.04
N ILE A 325 -42.50 3.32 4.28
CA ILE A 325 -43.89 3.29 3.82
C ILE A 325 -44.85 3.20 5.02
N ASP A 326 -44.58 2.29 5.95
CA ASP A 326 -45.41 2.10 7.15
C ASP A 326 -45.43 3.38 8.02
N ALA A 327 -44.26 4.02 8.19
CA ALA A 327 -44.14 5.29 8.89
C ALA A 327 -44.91 6.42 8.19
N ARG A 328 -44.84 6.50 6.86
CA ARG A 328 -45.59 7.51 6.09
C ARG A 328 -47.10 7.29 6.19
N ALA A 329 -47.56 6.06 6.07
CA ALA A 329 -48.97 5.71 6.26
C ALA A 329 -49.46 6.02 7.68
N ALA A 330 -48.60 5.94 8.69
CA ALA A 330 -48.93 6.32 10.06
C ALA A 330 -49.04 7.84 10.25
N LEU A 331 -48.26 8.65 9.52
CA LEU A 331 -48.38 10.11 9.52
C LEU A 331 -49.71 10.55 8.88
N ASP A 332 -50.04 10.00 7.70
CA ASP A 332 -51.28 10.34 6.99
C ASP A 332 -52.54 10.02 7.82
N ARG A 333 -52.49 8.96 8.64
CA ARG A 333 -53.58 8.62 9.59
C ARG A 333 -53.70 9.60 10.77
N ARG A 334 -52.60 10.20 11.24
CA ARG A 334 -52.63 11.18 12.34
C ARG A 334 -53.19 12.52 11.89
N ASP A 335 -52.90 12.93 10.67
CA ASP A 335 -53.41 14.19 10.10
C ASP A 335 -54.91 14.11 9.75
N GLY A 336 -55.43 12.91 9.48
CA GLY A 336 -56.85 12.67 9.20
C GLY A 336 -57.78 12.61 10.42
N ASP A 337 -57.24 12.49 11.65
CA ASP A 337 -58.00 12.30 12.90
C ASP A 337 -58.07 13.58 13.77
N MET A 338 -57.56 14.71 13.25
CA MET A 338 -57.69 16.03 13.90
C MET A 338 -59.11 16.57 13.67
N PRO A 339 -59.96 16.73 14.71
CA PRO A 339 -61.29 17.32 14.54
C PRO A 339 -61.16 18.78 14.12
N ALA A 340 -61.90 19.18 13.08
CA ALA A 340 -62.00 20.55 12.65
C ALA A 340 -62.47 21.43 13.82
N ALA A 341 -61.55 22.22 14.39
CA ALA A 341 -61.86 23.23 15.38
C ALA A 341 -62.87 24.21 14.75
N SER A 342 -64.11 24.14 15.22
CA SER A 342 -65.21 25.03 14.84
C SER A 342 -65.21 26.29 15.69
#